data_AF-A0AAP8U613-F1
#
_entry.id   AF-A0AAP8U613-F1
#
_cell.length_a   1.000
_cell.length_b   1.000
_cell.length_c   1.000
_cell.angle_alpha   90.00
_cell.angle_beta   90.00
_cell.angle_gamma   90.00
#
_symmetry.space_group_name_H-M   'P 1'
#
loop_
_entity.id
_entity.type
_entity.pdbx_description
1 polymer ?
#
loop_
_entity_poly.entity_id
_entity_poly.type
_entity_poly.pdbx_seq_one_letter_code
_entity_poly.pdbx_strand_id
1 'polypeptide(L)'
;MDKRVQEIITATNEKFGLQTYHLYTSRLYATADTIRGTTYQLSMEWFVNGVTERTEDDLNPPGTAVIEYDISSKRFTSVIFVGGETFSTSSTRFSTYSEIIEWVETETGLRHEEQFILNDRTQPSTTYNFTACHNGVPFSPGGMITVEHNDKGQLISFSVSGSFPTKEMIKEEPYTIVLDEDVIQIANEQVSLLDFPSTEQNKWIPAYALEEIYITNDLSTTYPFEVIVDNRFRLNIDHVFQWDTPLTLTYEEQELTLFQNQAEVSAEQAFANEPHPDMLPITQAEQQRAIHAISDFLRSMYPTESGRWKLTYLYRQNSYIQAILRPVSSTKVISAKITLFLDPKQLHIVSYFDNQFFWKDLYGNLAQAEPITIDKELAFERLKQHLTLTPIYVLHPEKTHYVLCGKLDCHYGVLATNGDVILLDSID
;
A
#
# COMPACT_ATOMS: atom_id res chain seq x y z
N MET A 1 -10.03 -1.59 33.46
CA MET A 1 -9.69 -0.74 32.30
C MET A 1 -8.87 0.45 32.79
N ASP A 2 -7.85 0.88 32.06
CA ASP A 2 -7.07 2.09 32.38
C ASP A 2 -7.97 3.34 32.33
N LYS A 3 -7.76 4.31 33.23
CA LYS A 3 -8.61 5.50 33.34
C LYS A 3 -8.61 6.36 32.06
N ARG A 4 -7.46 6.49 31.40
CA ARG A 4 -7.32 7.28 30.17
C ARG A 4 -8.08 6.63 29.01
N VAL A 5 -8.04 5.30 28.93
CA VAL A 5 -8.81 4.53 27.94
C VAL A 5 -10.31 4.69 28.21
N GLN A 6 -10.74 4.65 29.47
CA GLN A 6 -12.13 4.88 29.85
C GLN A 6 -12.63 6.28 29.48
N GLU A 7 -11.80 7.30 29.66
CA GLU A 7 -12.11 8.69 29.26
C GLU A 7 -12.34 8.80 27.75
N ILE A 8 -11.48 8.16 26.93
CA ILE A 8 -11.62 8.12 25.47
C ILE A 8 -12.92 7.39 25.07
N ILE A 9 -13.20 6.23 25.65
CA ILE A 9 -14.42 5.45 25.38
C ILE A 9 -15.68 6.25 25.70
N THR A 10 -15.68 6.97 26.82
CA THR A 10 -16.82 7.80 27.24
C THR A 10 -17.03 8.95 26.26
N ALA A 11 -15.97 9.67 25.89
CA ALA A 11 -16.03 10.73 24.90
C ALA A 11 -16.47 10.22 23.50
N THR A 12 -16.05 9.00 23.14
CA THR A 12 -16.46 8.34 21.89
C THR A 12 -17.96 8.06 21.88
N ASN A 13 -18.51 7.55 22.99
CA ASN A 13 -19.94 7.29 23.12
C ASN A 13 -20.77 8.57 22.93
N GLU A 14 -20.37 9.65 23.58
CA GLU A 14 -21.04 10.95 23.49
C GLU A 14 -20.95 11.53 22.07
N LYS A 15 -19.74 11.59 21.50
CA LYS A 15 -19.49 12.19 20.19
C LYS A 15 -20.26 11.52 19.06
N PHE A 16 -20.26 10.19 19.03
CA PHE A 16 -20.88 9.41 17.96
C PHE A 16 -22.30 8.94 18.30
N GLY A 17 -22.91 9.46 19.38
CA GLY A 17 -24.30 9.17 19.71
C GLY A 17 -24.58 7.67 19.89
N LEU A 18 -23.74 6.98 20.65
CA LEU A 18 -23.78 5.53 20.81
C LEU A 18 -24.66 5.06 22.00
N GLN A 19 -25.71 5.80 22.35
CA GLN A 19 -26.57 5.49 23.51
C GLN A 19 -27.44 4.24 23.28
N THR A 20 -27.71 3.89 22.02
CA THR A 20 -28.39 2.66 21.62
C THR A 20 -27.43 1.48 21.46
N TYR A 21 -26.18 1.65 21.88
CA TYR A 21 -25.12 0.66 21.80
C TYR A 21 -24.53 0.35 23.18
N HIS A 22 -23.83 -0.76 23.28
CA HIS A 22 -22.92 -1.07 24.38
C HIS A 22 -21.55 -1.46 23.82
N LEU A 23 -20.50 -1.13 24.56
CA LEU A 23 -19.13 -1.52 24.20
C LEU A 23 -19.00 -3.03 24.36
N TYR A 24 -18.72 -3.74 23.27
CA TYR A 24 -18.48 -5.19 23.26
C TYR A 24 -17.02 -5.49 23.61
N THR A 25 -16.08 -4.84 22.92
CA THR A 25 -14.66 -4.98 23.20
C THR A 25 -13.89 -3.70 22.88
N SER A 26 -12.73 -3.54 23.52
CA SER A 26 -11.79 -2.48 23.21
C SER A 26 -10.37 -3.03 23.31
N ARG A 27 -9.53 -2.74 22.32
CA ARG A 27 -8.15 -3.26 22.24
C ARG A 27 -7.20 -2.16 21.79
N LEU A 28 -5.99 -2.18 22.33
CA LEU A 28 -4.93 -1.25 21.98
C LEU A 28 -3.90 -1.95 21.10
N TYR A 29 -3.49 -1.26 20.06
CA TYR A 29 -2.57 -1.80 19.07
C TYR A 29 -1.50 -0.80 18.72
N ALA A 30 -0.31 -1.31 18.42
CA ALA A 30 0.78 -0.50 17.89
C ALA A 30 0.92 -0.74 16.38
N THR A 31 1.12 0.33 15.64
CA THR A 31 1.42 0.32 14.22
C THR A 31 2.71 1.09 13.97
N ALA A 32 3.44 0.69 12.93
CA ALA A 32 4.62 1.40 12.47
C ALA A 32 4.30 2.11 11.16
N ASP A 33 4.41 3.43 11.16
CA ASP A 33 4.25 4.34 10.04
C ASP A 33 5.61 4.89 9.59
N THR A 34 5.80 4.99 8.28
CA THR A 34 7.09 5.38 7.68
C THR A 34 7.52 6.81 8.02
N ILE A 35 6.57 7.70 8.31
CA ILE A 35 6.80 9.12 8.58
C ILE A 35 6.64 9.42 10.07
N ARG A 36 5.56 8.93 10.68
CA ARG A 36 5.20 9.18 12.08
C ARG A 36 5.92 8.26 13.06
N GLY A 37 6.56 7.20 12.58
CA GLY A 37 7.22 6.21 13.41
C GLY A 37 6.21 5.28 14.06
N THR A 38 6.24 5.11 15.38
CA THR A 38 5.27 4.26 16.08
C THR A 38 4.01 5.04 16.44
N THR A 39 2.87 4.53 16.00
CA THR A 39 1.54 5.06 16.33
C THR A 39 0.74 4.02 17.10
N TYR A 40 -0.19 4.50 17.92
CA TYR A 40 -0.95 3.67 18.83
C TYR A 40 -2.43 3.91 18.64
N GLN A 41 -3.18 2.85 18.41
CA GLN A 41 -4.59 2.91 18.10
C GLN A 41 -5.41 2.17 19.16
N LEU A 42 -6.46 2.81 19.65
CA LEU A 42 -7.52 2.18 20.42
C LEU A 42 -8.65 1.83 19.46
N SER A 43 -8.87 0.53 19.25
CA SER A 43 -10.03 0.01 18.52
C SER A 43 -11.15 -0.31 19.51
N MET A 44 -12.37 0.10 19.19
CA MET A 44 -13.56 -0.10 20.00
C MET A 44 -14.68 -0.69 19.14
N GLU A 45 -15.20 -1.85 19.51
CA GLU A 45 -16.36 -2.46 18.88
C GLU A 45 -17.60 -2.24 19.75
N TRP A 46 -18.64 -1.66 19.17
CA TRP A 46 -19.89 -1.34 19.85
C TRP A 46 -21.05 -2.07 19.19
N PHE A 47 -21.71 -2.95 19.94
CA PHE A 47 -22.88 -3.68 19.46
C PHE A 47 -24.15 -2.92 19.80
N VAL A 48 -25.15 -3.05 18.92
CA VAL A 48 -26.49 -2.51 19.16
C VAL A 48 -27.08 -3.19 20.39
N ASN A 49 -27.79 -2.42 21.24
CA ASN A 49 -28.40 -2.94 22.45
C ASN A 49 -29.33 -4.13 22.15
N GLY A 50 -29.10 -5.25 22.83
CA GLY A 50 -29.82 -6.51 22.62
C GLY A 50 -29.07 -7.53 21.76
N VAL A 51 -28.00 -7.14 21.07
CA VAL A 51 -27.09 -8.05 20.35
C VAL A 51 -25.92 -8.42 21.26
N THR A 52 -25.73 -9.70 21.57
CA THR A 52 -24.68 -10.13 22.53
C THR A 52 -23.60 -10.99 21.92
N GLU A 53 -23.80 -11.45 20.69
CA GLU A 53 -22.93 -12.40 20.02
C GLU A 53 -22.64 -11.94 18.60
N ARG A 54 -21.49 -12.36 18.09
CA ARG A 54 -21.13 -12.22 16.68
C ARG A 54 -22.00 -13.15 15.82
N THR A 55 -22.02 -12.90 14.51
CA THR A 55 -22.77 -13.76 13.60
C THR A 55 -22.09 -15.12 13.45
N GLU A 56 -22.74 -16.03 12.71
CA GLU A 56 -22.05 -17.19 12.14
C GLU A 56 -20.78 -16.70 11.41
N ASP A 57 -19.67 -17.42 11.60
CA ASP A 57 -18.30 -17.08 11.14
C ASP A 57 -17.52 -15.99 11.91
N ASP A 58 -17.91 -15.67 13.16
CA ASP A 58 -17.19 -14.72 14.03
C ASP A 58 -17.10 -13.28 13.45
N LEU A 59 -18.05 -12.93 12.58
CA LEU A 59 -18.15 -11.58 11.99
C LEU A 59 -18.95 -10.64 12.89
N ASN A 60 -18.61 -9.36 12.82
CA ASN A 60 -19.36 -8.32 13.51
C ASN A 60 -20.79 -8.22 12.93
N PRO A 61 -21.85 -8.22 13.76
CA PRO A 61 -23.22 -8.09 13.28
C PRO A 61 -23.48 -6.76 12.56
N PRO A 62 -24.44 -6.71 11.61
CA PRO A 62 -24.89 -5.46 11.01
C PRO A 62 -25.29 -4.43 12.06
N GLY A 63 -24.98 -3.16 11.79
CA GLY A 63 -25.21 -2.07 12.73
C GLY A 63 -24.06 -1.81 13.70
N THR A 64 -23.14 -2.77 13.90
CA THR A 64 -21.96 -2.63 14.78
C THR A 64 -21.15 -1.40 14.42
N ALA A 65 -20.79 -0.58 15.41
CA ALA A 65 -19.86 0.53 15.21
C ALA A 65 -18.45 0.09 15.60
N VAL A 66 -17.52 0.11 14.64
CA VAL A 66 -16.09 -0.10 14.86
C VAL A 66 -15.40 1.25 14.76
N ILE A 67 -14.81 1.72 15.87
CA ILE A 67 -14.24 3.05 15.97
C ILE A 67 -12.79 2.97 16.42
N GLU A 68 -11.92 3.64 15.68
CA GLU A 68 -10.49 3.69 15.97
C GLU A 68 -10.06 5.10 16.35
N TYR A 69 -9.26 5.18 17.41
CA TYR A 69 -8.72 6.42 17.93
C TYR A 69 -7.20 6.35 18.06
N ASP A 70 -6.50 7.28 17.41
CA ASP A 70 -5.05 7.40 17.49
C ASP A 70 -4.65 8.15 18.77
N ILE A 71 -3.97 7.44 19.68
CA ILE A 71 -3.56 7.92 21.00
C ILE A 71 -2.59 9.10 20.88
N SER A 72 -1.69 9.06 19.90
CA SER A 72 -0.63 10.06 19.74
C SER A 72 -1.17 11.40 19.22
N SER A 73 -2.01 11.39 18.18
CA SER A 73 -2.63 12.60 17.62
C SER A 73 -3.90 13.03 18.34
N LYS A 74 -4.47 12.16 19.18
CA LYS A 74 -5.73 12.37 19.89
C LYS A 74 -6.92 12.62 18.95
N ARG A 75 -6.98 11.86 17.85
CA ARG A 75 -8.00 11.98 16.82
C ARG A 75 -8.56 10.61 16.45
N PHE A 76 -9.80 10.61 15.97
CA PHE A 76 -10.40 9.42 15.38
C PHE A 76 -9.80 9.20 14.00
N THR A 77 -9.38 7.97 13.71
CA THR A 77 -8.83 7.57 12.41
C THR A 77 -9.82 6.74 11.61
N SER A 78 -10.80 6.12 12.26
CA SER A 78 -11.82 5.32 11.60
C SER A 78 -13.12 5.29 12.40
N VAL A 79 -14.25 5.32 11.70
CA VAL A 79 -15.60 5.11 12.22
C VAL A 79 -16.37 4.32 11.16
N ILE A 80 -16.67 3.06 11.41
CA ILE A 80 -17.35 2.18 10.45
C ILE A 80 -18.60 1.61 11.09
N PHE A 81 -19.74 1.76 10.42
CA PHE A 81 -20.99 1.12 10.76
C PHE A 81 -21.22 -0.09 9.83
N VAL A 82 -21.09 -1.29 10.40
CA VAL A 82 -21.10 -2.56 9.65
C VAL A 82 -22.41 -2.75 8.89
N GLY A 83 -22.30 -3.13 7.62
CA GLY A 83 -23.46 -3.38 6.75
C GLY A 83 -24.15 -2.11 6.23
N GLY A 84 -23.57 -0.93 6.43
CA GLY A 84 -24.21 0.33 6.00
C GLY A 84 -25.37 0.78 6.90
N GLU A 85 -25.51 0.16 8.08
CA GLU A 85 -26.60 0.41 9.01
C GLU A 85 -26.09 1.15 10.24
N THR A 86 -26.71 2.29 10.57
CA THR A 86 -26.38 3.04 11.78
C THR A 86 -27.61 3.30 12.63
N PHE A 87 -27.49 3.02 13.93
CA PHE A 87 -28.47 3.35 14.96
C PHE A 87 -28.01 4.54 15.80
N SER A 88 -26.92 5.20 15.38
CA SER A 88 -26.38 6.37 16.06
C SER A 88 -27.43 7.47 16.20
N THR A 89 -27.54 8.01 17.40
CA THR A 89 -28.37 9.19 17.69
C THR A 89 -27.64 10.50 17.39
N SER A 90 -26.41 10.44 16.88
CA SER A 90 -25.62 11.63 16.53
C SER A 90 -26.41 12.53 15.58
N SER A 91 -26.28 13.84 15.79
CA SER A 91 -26.89 14.86 14.95
C SER A 91 -26.16 15.09 13.63
N THR A 92 -24.98 14.50 13.42
CA THR A 92 -24.19 14.68 12.20
C THR A 92 -24.95 14.14 11.00
N ARG A 93 -25.33 15.02 10.07
CA ARG A 93 -26.01 14.69 8.82
C ARG A 93 -25.42 15.50 7.69
N PHE A 94 -25.06 14.84 6.60
CA PHE A 94 -24.54 15.48 5.39
C PHE A 94 -25.64 15.61 4.35
N SER A 95 -25.92 16.84 3.95
CA SER A 95 -26.83 17.21 2.86
C SER A 95 -26.07 17.75 1.66
N THR A 96 -24.86 18.29 1.88
CA THR A 96 -24.04 18.89 0.84
C THR A 96 -22.58 18.45 0.92
N TYR A 97 -21.87 18.59 -0.20
CA TYR A 97 -20.44 18.34 -0.26
C TYR A 97 -19.62 19.30 0.65
N SER A 98 -20.05 20.55 0.79
CA SER A 98 -19.39 21.52 1.68
C SER A 98 -19.47 21.12 3.14
N GLU A 99 -20.60 20.55 3.60
CA GLU A 99 -20.73 20.05 4.97
C GLU A 99 -19.80 18.86 5.25
N ILE A 100 -19.52 18.03 4.23
CA ILE A 100 -18.56 16.93 4.33
C ILE A 100 -17.14 17.50 4.49
N ILE A 101 -16.77 18.51 3.70
CA ILE A 101 -15.48 19.19 3.82
C ILE A 101 -15.31 19.77 5.22
N GLU A 102 -16.26 20.59 5.69
CA GLU A 102 -16.19 21.24 7.01
C GLU A 102 -16.06 20.22 8.15
N TRP A 103 -16.76 19.09 8.02
CA TRP A 103 -16.66 18.01 8.98
C TRP A 103 -15.29 17.34 8.94
N VAL A 104 -14.76 17.03 7.75
CA VAL A 104 -13.41 16.46 7.61
C VAL A 104 -12.34 17.40 8.17
N GLU A 105 -12.42 18.71 7.90
CA GLU A 105 -11.50 19.71 8.45
C GLU A 105 -11.57 19.75 9.99
N THR A 106 -12.77 19.63 10.55
CA THR A 106 -12.98 19.58 12.00
C THR A 106 -12.36 18.31 12.63
N GLU A 107 -12.61 17.15 12.03
CA GLU A 107 -12.15 15.86 12.55
C GLU A 107 -10.64 15.69 12.43
N THR A 108 -10.07 16.11 11.30
CA THR A 108 -8.65 15.89 10.98
C THR A 108 -7.75 17.07 11.35
N GLY A 109 -8.30 18.28 11.42
CA GLY A 109 -7.52 19.52 11.52
C GLY A 109 -6.79 19.91 10.24
N LEU A 110 -7.04 19.19 9.14
CA LEU A 110 -6.50 19.50 7.81
C LEU A 110 -7.35 20.56 7.12
N ARG A 111 -6.81 21.17 6.07
CA ARG A 111 -7.49 22.18 5.26
C ARG A 111 -7.71 21.71 3.83
N HIS A 112 -8.92 21.93 3.31
CA HIS A 112 -9.27 21.58 1.94
C HIS A 112 -8.49 22.45 0.94
N GLU A 113 -8.10 21.88 -0.20
CA GLU A 113 -7.24 22.48 -1.25
C GLU A 113 -5.79 22.77 -0.83
N GLU A 114 -5.53 22.99 0.47
CA GLU A 114 -4.17 23.15 0.99
C GLU A 114 -3.52 21.81 1.33
N GLN A 115 -4.25 20.90 1.98
CA GLN A 115 -3.73 19.64 2.55
C GLN A 115 -4.46 18.39 2.06
N PHE A 116 -5.68 18.52 1.54
CA PHE A 116 -6.41 17.43 0.90
C PHE A 116 -7.34 17.95 -0.19
N ILE A 117 -7.56 17.14 -1.22
CA ILE A 117 -8.46 17.41 -2.35
C ILE A 117 -9.31 16.19 -2.66
N LEU A 118 -10.48 16.41 -3.26
CA LEU A 118 -11.31 15.32 -3.75
C LEU A 118 -10.62 14.60 -4.91
N ASN A 119 -10.43 13.29 -4.76
CA ASN A 119 -9.91 12.42 -5.79
C ASN A 119 -11.03 11.83 -6.65
N ASP A 120 -12.06 11.26 -6.00
CA ASP A 120 -13.18 10.63 -6.70
C ASP A 120 -14.45 10.55 -5.82
N ARG A 121 -15.60 10.32 -6.47
CA ARG A 121 -16.91 10.05 -5.85
C ARG A 121 -17.58 8.88 -6.56
N THR A 122 -18.03 7.89 -5.79
CA THR A 122 -18.81 6.77 -6.36
C THR A 122 -20.21 7.21 -6.75
N GLN A 123 -20.87 6.48 -7.66
CA GLN A 123 -22.30 6.63 -7.92
C GLN A 123 -23.07 5.47 -7.26
N PRO A 124 -24.14 5.73 -6.49
CA PRO A 124 -24.65 7.04 -6.05
C PRO A 124 -23.64 7.78 -5.16
N SER A 125 -23.70 9.12 -5.15
CA SER A 125 -22.69 10.02 -4.55
C SER A 125 -22.69 10.07 -3.02
N THR A 126 -22.61 8.91 -2.40
CA THR A 126 -22.58 8.69 -0.95
C THR A 126 -21.17 8.50 -0.43
N THR A 127 -20.23 8.07 -1.27
CA THR A 127 -18.81 7.89 -0.92
C THR A 127 -17.95 8.96 -1.56
N TYR A 128 -17.11 9.59 -0.74
CA TYR A 128 -16.18 10.65 -1.13
C TYR A 128 -14.77 10.20 -0.75
N ASN A 129 -13.90 10.15 -1.75
CA ASN A 129 -12.50 9.80 -1.57
C ASN A 129 -11.65 11.04 -1.78
N PHE A 130 -10.91 11.44 -0.75
CA PHE A 130 -9.96 12.54 -0.80
C PHE A 130 -8.53 12.00 -0.73
N THR A 131 -7.60 12.73 -1.34
CA THR A 131 -6.16 12.44 -1.27
C THR A 131 -5.41 13.61 -0.66
N ALA A 132 -4.30 13.32 0.01
CA ALA A 132 -3.39 14.31 0.54
C ALA A 132 -2.77 15.14 -0.59
N CYS A 133 -2.65 16.44 -0.38
CA CYS A 133 -2.02 17.35 -1.33
C CYS A 133 -1.26 18.46 -0.62
N HIS A 134 -0.47 19.21 -1.37
CA HIS A 134 0.05 20.51 -0.99
C HIS A 134 -0.35 21.52 -2.05
N ASN A 135 -1.24 22.45 -1.68
CA ASN A 135 -1.78 23.47 -2.58
C ASN A 135 -2.32 22.89 -3.90
N GLY A 136 -3.11 21.81 -3.80
CA GLY A 136 -3.70 21.11 -4.95
C GLY A 136 -2.78 20.13 -5.68
N VAL A 137 -1.50 20.04 -5.33
CA VAL A 137 -0.57 19.05 -5.92
C VAL A 137 -0.53 17.79 -5.04
N PRO A 138 -0.85 16.59 -5.56
CA PRO A 138 -0.95 15.37 -4.75
C PRO A 138 0.43 14.87 -4.28
N PHE A 139 0.41 13.94 -3.31
CA PHE A 139 1.60 13.25 -2.80
C PHE A 139 1.71 11.80 -3.29
N SER A 140 2.94 11.31 -3.45
CA SER A 140 3.30 9.89 -3.64
C SER A 140 4.41 9.47 -2.66
N PRO A 141 4.14 8.62 -1.66
CA PRO A 141 2.79 8.19 -1.27
C PRO A 141 2.08 9.34 -0.53
N GLY A 142 0.76 9.41 -0.70
CA GLY A 142 -0.10 10.36 -0.01
C GLY A 142 -1.10 9.66 0.91
N GLY A 143 -1.60 10.39 1.90
CA GLY A 143 -2.72 9.96 2.72
C GLY A 143 -4.04 9.95 1.95
N MET A 144 -5.01 9.20 2.44
CA MET A 144 -6.36 9.14 1.91
C MET A 144 -7.37 9.38 3.02
N ILE A 145 -8.49 10.02 2.67
CA ILE A 145 -9.65 10.17 3.53
C ILE A 145 -10.85 9.63 2.78
N THR A 146 -11.58 8.69 3.37
CA THR A 146 -12.86 8.22 2.84
C THR A 146 -13.96 8.65 3.77
N VAL A 147 -15.03 9.21 3.21
CA VAL A 147 -16.28 9.52 3.94
C VAL A 147 -17.44 8.90 3.18
N GLU A 148 -18.26 8.14 3.89
CA GLU A 148 -19.48 7.54 3.37
C GLU A 148 -20.67 7.90 4.25
N HIS A 149 -21.80 8.20 3.62
CA HIS A 149 -23.07 8.44 4.31
C HIS A 149 -24.24 7.74 3.63
N ASN A 150 -25.30 7.44 4.37
CA ASN A 150 -26.52 6.85 3.78
C ASN A 150 -27.40 7.91 3.11
N ASP A 151 -28.52 7.47 2.53
CA ASP A 151 -29.50 8.34 1.85
C ASP A 151 -30.14 9.42 2.76
N LYS A 152 -30.06 9.23 4.09
CA LYS A 152 -30.51 10.21 5.09
C LYS A 152 -29.40 11.17 5.52
N GLY A 153 -28.22 11.08 4.89
CA GLY A 153 -27.03 11.86 5.23
C GLY A 153 -26.30 11.38 6.49
N GLN A 154 -26.67 10.24 7.09
CA GLN A 154 -26.01 9.75 8.31
C GLN A 154 -24.65 9.17 7.97
N LEU A 155 -23.62 9.49 8.77
CA LEU A 155 -22.30 8.88 8.63
C LEU A 155 -22.39 7.34 8.72
N ILE A 156 -21.85 6.67 7.72
CA ILE A 156 -21.72 5.21 7.64
C ILE A 156 -20.26 4.79 7.78
N SER A 157 -19.36 5.50 7.13
CA SER A 157 -17.94 5.21 7.18
C SER A 157 -17.14 6.50 7.16
N PHE A 158 -16.09 6.55 7.97
CA PHE A 158 -15.02 7.54 7.88
C PHE A 158 -13.72 6.81 8.11
N SER A 159 -12.70 7.09 7.31
CA SER A 159 -11.36 6.58 7.55
C SER A 159 -10.31 7.58 7.07
N VAL A 160 -9.19 7.63 7.79
CA VAL A 160 -7.99 8.37 7.44
C VAL A 160 -6.84 7.39 7.44
N SER A 161 -6.15 7.26 6.31
CA SER A 161 -5.01 6.37 6.15
C SER A 161 -3.84 7.09 5.47
N GLY A 162 -2.64 6.52 5.60
CA GLY A 162 -1.41 7.11 5.09
C GLY A 162 -1.01 8.41 5.78
N SER A 163 -0.14 9.18 5.11
CA SER A 163 0.50 10.36 5.69
C SER A 163 0.01 11.67 5.07
N PHE A 164 -0.21 12.67 5.92
CA PHE A 164 -0.48 14.07 5.55
C PHE A 164 0.72 14.91 6.01
N PRO A 165 1.70 15.17 5.13
CA PRO A 165 2.97 15.79 5.51
C PRO A 165 2.78 17.20 6.08
N THR A 166 3.64 17.58 7.04
CA THR A 166 3.69 18.96 7.54
C THR A 166 4.46 19.86 6.58
N LYS A 167 4.31 21.17 6.70
CA LYS A 167 4.99 22.14 5.81
C LYS A 167 6.51 21.99 5.83
N GLU A 168 7.09 21.64 6.98
CA GLU A 168 8.53 21.46 7.15
C GLU A 168 9.09 20.26 6.38
N MET A 169 8.22 19.28 6.06
CA MET A 169 8.58 18.12 5.26
C MET A 169 8.51 18.41 3.75
N ILE A 170 8.07 19.58 3.32
CA ILE A 170 7.79 19.86 1.90
C ILE A 170 8.85 20.84 1.38
N LYS A 171 9.59 20.40 0.36
CA LYS A 171 10.50 21.28 -0.37
C LYS A 171 9.71 22.03 -1.44
N GLU A 172 9.26 23.24 -1.12
CA GLU A 172 8.55 24.11 -2.06
C GLU A 172 9.50 24.66 -3.14
N GLU A 173 9.10 24.52 -4.41
CA GLU A 173 9.78 25.08 -5.58
C GLU A 173 8.77 25.27 -6.73
N PRO A 174 9.00 26.21 -7.68
CA PRO A 174 8.12 26.37 -8.83
C PRO A 174 8.23 25.16 -9.77
N TYR A 175 7.10 24.62 -10.22
CA TYR A 175 7.09 23.55 -11.22
C TYR A 175 7.58 24.07 -12.57
N THR A 176 8.62 23.44 -13.13
CA THR A 176 9.26 23.89 -14.38
C THR A 176 9.31 22.83 -15.47
N ILE A 177 9.06 21.56 -15.15
CA ILE A 177 9.13 20.48 -16.15
C ILE A 177 7.96 20.60 -17.13
N VAL A 178 8.25 20.39 -18.41
CA VAL A 178 7.26 20.24 -19.48
C VAL A 178 7.61 19.00 -20.33
N LEU A 179 6.66 18.50 -21.12
CA LEU A 179 6.90 17.42 -22.09
C LEU A 179 7.68 17.96 -23.31
N ASP A 180 8.96 18.26 -23.12
CA ASP A 180 9.90 18.70 -24.16
C ASP A 180 10.86 17.57 -24.60
N GLU A 181 11.85 17.91 -25.43
CA GLU A 181 12.80 16.94 -26.00
C GLU A 181 13.56 16.15 -24.92
N ASP A 182 13.92 16.78 -23.80
CA ASP A 182 14.66 16.13 -22.72
C ASP A 182 13.78 15.09 -22.00
N VAL A 183 12.53 15.45 -21.68
CA VAL A 183 11.58 14.52 -21.06
C VAL A 183 11.17 13.40 -22.01
N ILE A 184 11.03 13.70 -23.31
CA ILE A 184 10.75 12.68 -24.34
C ILE A 184 11.93 11.71 -24.47
N GLN A 185 13.17 12.17 -24.34
CA GLN A 185 14.33 11.27 -24.33
C GLN A 185 14.30 10.35 -23.10
N ILE A 186 13.99 10.88 -21.92
CA ILE A 186 13.80 10.08 -20.70
C ILE A 186 12.69 9.04 -20.92
N ALA A 187 11.55 9.44 -21.48
CA ALA A 187 10.44 8.54 -21.77
C ALA A 187 10.86 7.39 -22.70
N ASN A 188 11.62 7.69 -23.76
CA ASN A 188 12.12 6.67 -24.68
C ASN A 188 13.01 5.63 -23.97
N GLU A 189 13.88 6.10 -23.07
CA GLU A 189 14.76 5.21 -22.30
C GLU A 189 13.95 4.26 -21.40
N GLN A 190 12.85 4.74 -20.82
CA GLN A 190 11.97 3.95 -19.93
C GLN A 190 11.04 2.97 -20.65
N VAL A 191 10.77 3.16 -21.95
CA VAL A 191 9.94 2.20 -22.68
C VAL A 191 10.63 0.84 -22.73
N SER A 192 9.92 -0.18 -22.25
CA SER A 192 10.39 -1.56 -22.21
C SER A 192 9.40 -2.50 -22.89
N LEU A 193 9.91 -3.62 -23.38
CA LEU A 193 9.09 -4.69 -23.92
C LEU A 193 8.65 -5.60 -22.77
N LEU A 194 7.34 -5.72 -22.59
CA LEU A 194 6.75 -6.51 -21.52
C LEU A 194 5.75 -7.51 -22.10
N ASP A 195 5.71 -8.71 -21.51
CA ASP A 195 4.69 -9.72 -21.82
C ASP A 195 3.50 -9.56 -20.87
N PHE A 196 2.34 -9.24 -21.43
CA PHE A 196 1.06 -9.14 -20.73
C PHE A 196 0.25 -10.44 -20.89
N PRO A 197 -0.38 -10.97 -19.83
CA PRO A 197 -1.31 -12.08 -19.99
C PRO A 197 -2.59 -11.58 -20.65
N SER A 198 -3.11 -12.29 -21.66
CA SER A 198 -4.46 -12.04 -22.18
C SER A 198 -5.29 -13.30 -22.05
N THR A 199 -6.25 -13.28 -21.15
CA THR A 199 -7.19 -14.38 -20.94
C THR A 199 -8.15 -14.53 -22.12
N GLU A 200 -8.59 -13.43 -22.73
CA GLU A 200 -9.45 -13.42 -23.92
C GLU A 200 -8.78 -14.13 -25.12
N GLN A 201 -7.51 -13.81 -25.38
CA GLN A 201 -6.76 -14.41 -26.49
C GLN A 201 -6.06 -15.73 -26.10
N ASN A 202 -6.16 -16.13 -24.83
CA ASN A 202 -5.50 -17.30 -24.23
C ASN A 202 -4.00 -17.39 -24.58
N LYS A 203 -3.31 -16.25 -24.60
CA LYS A 203 -1.87 -16.15 -24.92
C LYS A 203 -1.19 -14.98 -24.20
N TRP A 204 0.14 -15.04 -24.15
CA TRP A 204 0.95 -13.88 -23.78
C TRP A 204 1.02 -12.89 -24.94
N ILE A 205 0.84 -11.60 -24.64
CA ILE A 205 0.86 -10.52 -25.61
C ILE A 205 2.08 -9.64 -25.33
N PRO A 206 3.07 -9.58 -26.24
CA PRO A 206 4.21 -8.70 -26.07
C PRO A 206 3.80 -7.28 -26.48
N ALA A 207 4.05 -6.31 -25.60
CA ALA A 207 3.79 -4.90 -25.87
C ALA A 207 4.92 -4.02 -25.34
N TYR A 208 5.23 -2.95 -26.08
CA TYR A 208 6.07 -1.87 -25.60
C TYR A 208 5.22 -0.95 -24.73
N ALA A 209 5.66 -0.72 -23.50
CA ALA A 209 4.96 0.12 -22.52
C ALA A 209 5.97 0.97 -21.74
N LEU A 210 5.51 2.10 -21.23
CA LEU A 210 6.27 2.94 -20.32
C LEU A 210 5.90 2.57 -18.88
N GLU A 211 6.90 2.26 -18.06
CA GLU A 211 6.73 2.13 -16.62
C GLU A 211 6.58 3.53 -16.00
N GLU A 212 5.64 3.70 -15.07
CA GLU A 212 5.47 4.97 -14.34
C GLU A 212 6.77 5.36 -13.63
N ILE A 213 7.24 6.58 -13.89
CA ILE A 213 8.39 7.15 -13.21
C ILE A 213 8.12 8.58 -12.76
N TYR A 214 8.91 9.03 -11.79
CA TYR A 214 8.93 10.41 -11.34
C TYR A 214 10.24 11.07 -11.74
N ILE A 215 10.16 12.26 -12.32
CA ILE A 215 11.30 13.05 -12.77
C ILE A 215 11.46 14.23 -11.82
N THR A 216 12.65 14.43 -11.25
CA THR A 216 12.91 15.60 -10.40
C THR A 216 12.74 16.90 -11.18
N ASN A 217 12.30 17.97 -10.51
CA ASN A 217 12.01 19.27 -11.15
C ASN A 217 13.18 19.88 -11.94
N ASP A 218 14.41 19.50 -11.60
CA ASP A 218 15.66 19.90 -12.23
C ASP A 218 16.20 18.90 -13.27
N LEU A 219 15.43 17.85 -13.59
CA LEU A 219 15.78 16.75 -14.51
C LEU A 219 17.04 15.95 -14.11
N SER A 220 17.55 16.11 -12.88
CA SER A 220 18.80 15.47 -12.48
C SER A 220 18.66 13.97 -12.25
N THR A 221 17.47 13.51 -11.85
CA THR A 221 17.24 12.16 -11.35
C THR A 221 15.82 11.69 -11.67
N THR A 222 15.66 10.37 -11.82
CA THR A 222 14.35 9.72 -11.90
C THR A 222 14.15 8.76 -10.73
N TYR A 223 12.93 8.67 -10.20
CA TYR A 223 12.52 7.68 -9.22
C TYR A 223 11.52 6.69 -9.84
N PRO A 224 11.70 5.37 -9.69
CA PRO A 224 10.73 4.39 -10.15
C PRO A 224 9.52 4.33 -9.21
N PHE A 225 8.35 3.97 -9.75
CA PHE A 225 7.12 3.79 -8.97
C PHE A 225 7.28 2.82 -7.78
N GLU A 226 7.92 1.67 -8.00
CA GLU A 226 8.07 0.61 -6.97
C GLU A 226 8.85 1.06 -5.72
N VAL A 227 9.73 2.08 -5.82
CA VAL A 227 10.53 2.56 -4.69
C VAL A 227 9.68 3.31 -3.66
N ILE A 228 8.47 3.74 -4.04
CA ILE A 228 7.58 4.57 -3.23
C ILE A 228 6.57 3.75 -2.42
N VAL A 229 6.40 2.47 -2.74
CA VAL A 229 5.54 1.55 -1.98
C VAL A 229 6.17 1.23 -0.61
N ASP A 230 5.37 1.26 0.45
CA ASP A 230 5.77 1.17 1.87
C ASP A 230 6.81 0.06 2.16
N ASN A 231 8.09 0.40 2.10
CA ASN A 231 9.18 -0.49 2.46
C ASN A 231 10.03 0.16 3.57
N ARG A 232 9.46 0.27 4.77
CA ARG A 232 10.11 0.73 6.02
C ARG A 232 11.50 0.09 6.17
N PHE A 233 12.54 0.93 6.38
CA PHE A 233 13.95 0.52 6.51
C PHE A 233 14.40 -0.60 5.56
N ARG A 234 13.96 -0.54 4.30
CA ARG A 234 14.34 -1.49 3.26
C ARG A 234 15.86 -1.54 3.12
N LEU A 235 16.43 -2.67 3.47
CA LEU A 235 17.81 -2.97 3.18
C LEU A 235 17.88 -3.54 1.77
N ASN A 236 18.29 -2.72 0.80
CA ASN A 236 18.55 -3.18 -0.56
C ASN A 236 19.76 -4.12 -0.58
N ILE A 237 19.59 -5.26 -1.24
CA ILE A 237 20.61 -6.29 -1.35
C ILE A 237 20.62 -6.75 -2.80
N ASP A 238 21.82 -6.91 -3.36
CA ASP A 238 22.01 -7.54 -4.66
C ASP A 238 22.80 -8.84 -4.45
N HIS A 239 22.08 -9.92 -4.18
CA HIS A 239 22.69 -11.22 -3.89
C HIS A 239 22.00 -12.33 -4.68
N VAL A 240 22.72 -12.89 -5.66
CA VAL A 240 22.29 -14.05 -6.44
C VAL A 240 22.66 -15.32 -5.68
N PHE A 241 21.67 -16.17 -5.41
CA PHE A 241 21.91 -17.44 -4.72
C PHE A 241 22.39 -18.50 -5.70
N GLN A 242 23.55 -19.10 -5.40
CA GLN A 242 24.13 -20.20 -6.16
C GLN A 242 24.52 -21.32 -5.21
N TRP A 243 24.25 -22.55 -5.63
CA TRP A 243 24.60 -23.76 -4.91
C TRP A 243 24.90 -24.91 -5.87
N ASP A 244 25.82 -25.79 -5.48
CA ASP A 244 26.16 -27.00 -6.23
C ASP A 244 25.41 -28.23 -5.70
N THR A 245 25.11 -28.24 -4.40
CA THR A 245 24.54 -29.41 -3.71
C THR A 245 23.16 -29.07 -3.15
N PRO A 246 22.10 -29.76 -3.59
CA PRO A 246 20.77 -29.60 -3.02
C PRO A 246 20.73 -30.10 -1.57
N LEU A 247 19.75 -29.63 -0.80
CA LEU A 247 19.48 -30.12 0.54
C LEU A 247 18.21 -30.95 0.56
N THR A 248 18.10 -31.82 1.55
CA THR A 248 16.87 -32.54 1.86
C THR A 248 16.46 -32.13 3.27
N LEU A 249 15.91 -30.92 3.39
CA LEU A 249 15.32 -30.43 4.62
C LEU A 249 13.80 -30.49 4.48
N THR A 250 13.15 -31.10 5.46
CA THR A 250 11.70 -30.99 5.58
C THR A 250 11.38 -29.63 6.16
N TYR A 251 10.59 -28.84 5.44
CA TYR A 251 10.15 -27.54 5.91
C TYR A 251 8.73 -27.69 6.47
N GLU A 252 8.59 -27.46 7.78
CA GLU A 252 7.27 -27.37 8.42
C GLU A 252 6.85 -25.92 8.43
N GLU A 253 5.87 -25.59 7.60
CA GLU A 253 5.28 -24.26 7.56
C GLU A 253 4.52 -24.00 8.87
N GLN A 254 4.84 -22.87 9.50
CA GLN A 254 4.11 -22.39 10.68
C GLN A 254 2.97 -21.49 10.21
N GLU A 255 1.83 -21.59 10.89
CA GLU A 255 0.71 -20.69 10.65
C GLU A 255 1.16 -19.24 10.90
N LEU A 256 1.11 -18.43 9.85
CA LEU A 256 1.47 -17.03 9.98
C LEU A 256 0.34 -16.25 10.62
N THR A 257 0.70 -15.38 11.55
CA THR A 257 -0.20 -14.36 12.09
C THR A 257 -0.10 -13.07 11.27
N LEU A 258 -0.22 -13.17 9.93
CA LEU A 258 -0.11 -11.99 9.04
C LEU A 258 -1.25 -10.99 9.24
N PHE A 259 -2.43 -11.51 9.61
CA PHE A 259 -3.67 -10.76 9.77
C PHE A 259 -4.23 -10.83 11.19
N GLN A 260 -3.66 -11.70 12.04
CA GLN A 260 -4.05 -11.80 13.44
C GLN A 260 -3.33 -10.72 14.23
N ASN A 261 -3.98 -9.56 14.25
CA ASN A 261 -3.80 -8.45 15.17
C ASN A 261 -2.37 -7.89 15.21
N GLN A 262 -2.25 -6.63 14.78
CA GLN A 262 -1.28 -5.68 15.31
C GLN A 262 -1.02 -6.02 16.80
N ALA A 263 0.23 -6.08 17.23
CA ALA A 263 0.55 -6.58 18.57
C ALA A 263 -0.30 -5.83 19.61
N GLU A 264 -1.16 -6.56 20.33
CA GLU A 264 -1.96 -5.95 21.39
C GLU A 264 -0.99 -5.43 22.47
N VAL A 265 -1.10 -4.14 22.77
CA VAL A 265 -0.19 -3.46 23.71
C VAL A 265 -0.94 -3.04 24.95
N SER A 266 -0.21 -2.91 26.06
CA SER A 266 -0.79 -2.37 27.28
C SER A 266 -1.04 -0.85 27.15
N ALA A 267 -1.93 -0.33 27.99
CA ALA A 267 -2.15 1.12 28.07
C ALA A 267 -0.85 1.85 28.47
N GLU A 268 -0.07 1.29 29.39
CA GLU A 268 1.23 1.85 29.78
C GLU A 268 2.16 2.00 28.58
N GLN A 269 2.29 0.96 27.74
CA GLN A 269 3.14 1.00 26.54
C GLN A 269 2.63 2.04 25.53
N ALA A 270 1.32 2.05 25.25
CA ALA A 270 0.71 2.97 24.29
C ALA A 270 0.89 4.44 24.70
N PHE A 271 0.64 4.76 25.98
CA PHE A 271 0.79 6.13 26.47
C PHE A 271 2.25 6.52 26.77
N ALA A 272 3.16 5.55 26.89
CA ALA A 272 4.60 5.81 26.98
C ALA A 272 5.26 6.03 25.60
N ASN A 273 4.52 5.80 24.50
CA ASN A 273 5.02 5.82 23.12
C ASN A 273 6.26 4.92 22.94
N GLU A 274 6.19 3.67 23.40
CA GLU A 274 7.29 2.72 23.17
C GLU A 274 7.53 2.53 21.66
N PRO A 275 8.78 2.38 21.18
CA PRO A 275 9.01 2.14 19.76
C PRO A 275 8.56 0.74 19.32
N HIS A 276 7.88 0.66 18.17
CA HIS A 276 7.49 -0.60 17.55
C HIS A 276 8.73 -1.37 17.08
N PRO A 277 8.80 -2.71 17.28
CA PRO A 277 9.94 -3.53 16.87
C PRO A 277 10.30 -3.42 15.38
N ASP A 278 9.30 -3.25 14.51
CA ASP A 278 9.50 -3.07 13.06
C ASP A 278 10.24 -1.78 12.68
N MET A 279 10.36 -0.82 13.60
CA MET A 279 11.14 0.41 13.39
C MET A 279 12.65 0.19 13.54
N LEU A 280 13.08 -1.01 14.00
CA LEU A 280 14.48 -1.31 14.16
C LEU A 280 15.14 -1.63 12.81
N PRO A 281 16.32 -1.06 12.50
CA PRO A 281 17.05 -1.40 11.29
C PRO A 281 17.52 -2.86 11.34
N ILE A 282 17.64 -3.46 10.16
CA ILE A 282 18.24 -4.79 10.01
C ILE A 282 19.75 -4.66 10.17
N THR A 283 20.33 -5.38 11.13
CA THR A 283 21.76 -5.37 11.38
C THR A 283 22.50 -6.25 10.36
N GLN A 284 23.80 -5.99 10.17
CA GLN A 284 24.63 -6.80 9.27
C GLN A 284 24.68 -8.28 9.69
N ALA A 285 24.67 -8.58 10.99
CA ALA A 285 24.64 -9.94 11.51
C ALA A 285 23.33 -10.66 11.17
N GLU A 286 22.19 -9.96 11.26
CA GLU A 286 20.90 -10.50 10.85
C GLU A 286 20.84 -10.72 9.34
N GLN A 287 21.35 -9.78 8.54
CA GLN A 287 21.44 -9.93 7.09
C GLN A 287 22.21 -11.19 6.69
N GLN A 288 23.39 -11.42 7.27
CA GLN A 288 24.20 -12.59 6.95
C GLN A 288 23.50 -13.90 7.33
N ARG A 289 22.87 -13.95 8.50
CA ARG A 289 22.10 -15.11 8.95
C ARG A 289 20.87 -15.37 8.08
N ALA A 290 20.16 -14.31 7.67
CA ALA A 290 19.04 -14.40 6.76
C ALA A 290 19.48 -14.96 5.41
N ILE A 291 20.54 -14.42 4.80
CA ILE A 291 21.10 -14.94 3.53
C ILE A 291 21.42 -16.44 3.64
N HIS A 292 22.02 -16.88 4.75
CA HIS A 292 22.30 -18.30 4.97
C HIS A 292 21.03 -19.15 5.05
N ALA A 293 20.05 -18.73 5.85
CA ALA A 293 18.77 -19.43 5.98
C ALA A 293 18.00 -19.52 4.64
N ILE A 294 18.02 -18.43 3.86
CA ILE A 294 17.41 -18.37 2.54
C ILE A 294 18.11 -19.31 1.55
N SER A 295 19.45 -19.35 1.59
CA SER A 295 20.23 -20.28 0.77
C SER A 295 19.84 -21.74 1.05
N ASP A 296 19.73 -22.13 2.32
CA ASP A 296 19.37 -23.50 2.68
C ASP A 296 17.92 -23.84 2.31
N PHE A 297 17.00 -22.88 2.44
CA PHE A 297 15.63 -23.01 1.96
C PHE A 297 15.56 -23.24 0.45
N LEU A 298 16.22 -22.40 -0.35
CA LEU A 298 16.22 -22.54 -1.81
C LEU A 298 16.84 -23.88 -2.25
N ARG A 299 17.92 -24.31 -1.61
CA ARG A 299 18.56 -25.61 -1.86
C ARG A 299 17.65 -26.79 -1.59
N SER A 300 16.67 -26.64 -0.69
CA SER A 300 15.71 -27.69 -0.33
C SER A 300 14.44 -27.64 -1.18
N MET A 301 13.82 -26.47 -1.28
CA MET A 301 12.51 -26.29 -1.94
C MET A 301 12.62 -26.15 -3.45
N TYR A 302 13.73 -25.58 -3.95
CA TYR A 302 13.96 -25.32 -5.38
C TYR A 302 15.32 -25.89 -5.83
N PRO A 303 15.62 -27.18 -5.58
CA PRO A 303 16.98 -27.73 -5.69
C PRO A 303 17.63 -27.56 -7.08
N THR A 304 16.83 -27.45 -8.14
CA THR A 304 17.26 -27.31 -9.53
C THR A 304 17.37 -25.86 -10.03
N GLU A 305 17.11 -24.87 -9.17
CA GLU A 305 17.00 -23.46 -9.55
C GLU A 305 18.20 -22.61 -9.14
N SER A 306 19.37 -23.23 -8.98
CA SER A 306 20.63 -22.56 -8.65
C SER A 306 20.92 -21.42 -9.63
N GLY A 307 21.24 -20.24 -9.11
CA GLY A 307 21.52 -19.03 -9.88
C GLY A 307 20.30 -18.32 -10.46
N ARG A 308 19.08 -18.83 -10.27
CA ARG A 308 17.85 -18.22 -10.84
C ARG A 308 17.26 -17.12 -9.98
N TRP A 309 17.53 -17.13 -8.67
CA TRP A 309 16.93 -16.22 -7.70
C TRP A 309 17.94 -15.21 -7.13
N LYS A 310 17.51 -13.96 -7.02
CA LYS A 310 18.24 -12.90 -6.31
C LYS A 310 17.43 -12.40 -5.12
N LEU A 311 18.07 -12.26 -3.96
CA LEU A 311 17.54 -11.44 -2.87
C LEU A 311 17.61 -9.98 -3.32
N THR A 312 16.48 -9.28 -3.29
CA THR A 312 16.39 -7.89 -3.71
C THR A 312 16.35 -6.93 -2.52
N TYR A 313 15.66 -7.33 -1.44
CA TYR A 313 15.62 -6.55 -0.22
C TYR A 313 15.15 -7.36 1.00
N LEU A 314 15.53 -6.86 2.17
CA LEU A 314 15.01 -7.26 3.48
C LEU A 314 14.32 -6.06 4.16
N TYR A 315 13.24 -6.31 4.89
CA TYR A 315 12.59 -5.30 5.75
C TYR A 315 11.86 -5.96 6.92
N ARG A 316 11.50 -5.16 7.94
CA ARG A 316 10.64 -5.62 9.03
C ARG A 316 9.20 -5.23 8.77
N GLN A 317 8.30 -6.18 8.95
CA GLN A 317 6.87 -5.93 8.88
C GLN A 317 6.11 -7.04 9.61
N ASN A 318 5.11 -6.62 10.38
CA ASN A 318 4.21 -7.48 11.15
C ASN A 318 5.00 -8.37 12.12
N SER A 319 6.03 -7.82 12.76
CA SER A 319 6.94 -8.54 13.66
C SER A 319 7.78 -9.66 12.99
N TYR A 320 7.85 -9.71 11.66
CA TYR A 320 8.72 -10.61 10.92
C TYR A 320 9.81 -9.84 10.18
N ILE A 321 10.91 -10.52 9.87
CA ILE A 321 11.80 -10.07 8.79
C ILE A 321 11.29 -10.70 7.49
N GLN A 322 10.92 -9.87 6.54
CA GLN A 322 10.50 -10.32 5.23
C GLN A 322 11.66 -10.21 4.24
N ALA A 323 11.84 -11.26 3.43
CA ALA A 323 12.82 -11.31 2.36
C ALA A 323 12.13 -11.45 1.02
N ILE A 324 12.46 -10.56 0.07
CA ILE A 324 11.88 -10.57 -1.27
C ILE A 324 12.89 -11.08 -2.27
N LEU A 325 12.57 -12.22 -2.86
CA LEU A 325 13.35 -12.84 -3.91
C LEU A 325 12.64 -12.64 -5.24
N ARG A 326 13.41 -12.22 -6.24
CA ARG A 326 12.95 -12.14 -7.63
C ARG A 326 13.88 -12.93 -8.54
N PRO A 327 13.43 -13.35 -9.73
CA PRO A 327 14.30 -13.91 -10.75
C PRO A 327 15.44 -12.95 -11.11
N VAL A 328 16.58 -13.49 -11.50
CA VAL A 328 17.70 -12.70 -12.02
C VAL A 328 17.30 -11.95 -13.31
N SER A 329 16.43 -12.55 -14.13
CA SER A 329 15.85 -11.91 -15.32
C SER A 329 14.38 -12.32 -15.52
N SER A 330 13.55 -11.39 -16.00
CA SER A 330 12.16 -11.62 -16.40
C SER A 330 11.71 -10.54 -17.38
N THR A 331 10.93 -10.91 -18.40
CA THR A 331 10.27 -9.99 -19.35
C THR A 331 8.76 -9.88 -19.10
N LYS A 332 8.24 -10.60 -18.10
CA LYS A 332 6.81 -10.62 -17.79
C LYS A 332 6.46 -9.42 -16.92
N VAL A 333 5.35 -8.74 -17.23
CA VAL A 333 4.81 -7.67 -16.39
C VAL A 333 4.47 -8.21 -14.99
N ILE A 334 3.94 -9.43 -14.93
CA ILE A 334 3.77 -10.19 -13.68
C ILE A 334 4.96 -11.15 -13.54
N SER A 335 5.98 -10.71 -12.81
CA SER A 335 7.17 -11.52 -12.54
C SER A 335 6.98 -12.41 -11.31
N ALA A 336 7.68 -13.55 -11.31
CA ALA A 336 7.72 -14.42 -10.15
C ALA A 336 8.36 -13.70 -8.95
N LYS A 337 7.82 -13.93 -7.77
CA LYS A 337 8.28 -13.35 -6.51
C LYS A 337 8.06 -14.35 -5.39
N ILE A 338 9.13 -14.67 -4.67
CA ILE A 338 9.04 -15.42 -3.42
C ILE A 338 9.21 -14.43 -2.27
N THR A 339 8.24 -14.42 -1.36
CA THR A 339 8.29 -13.67 -0.09
C THR A 339 8.55 -14.68 1.02
N LEU A 340 9.67 -14.55 1.73
CA LEU A 340 9.99 -15.40 2.88
C LEU A 340 9.73 -14.60 4.16
N PHE A 341 9.14 -15.26 5.16
CA PHE A 341 8.92 -14.69 6.49
C PHE A 341 9.91 -15.36 7.44
N LEU A 342 10.76 -14.57 8.09
CA LEU A 342 11.74 -15.05 9.07
C LEU A 342 11.34 -14.58 10.47
N ASP A 343 11.46 -15.47 11.46
CA ASP A 343 11.36 -15.09 12.86
C ASP A 343 12.48 -14.10 13.21
N PRO A 344 12.20 -12.92 13.80
CA PRO A 344 13.20 -11.88 14.01
C PRO A 344 14.25 -12.26 15.06
N LYS A 345 13.99 -13.24 15.93
CA LYS A 345 14.93 -13.63 17.01
C LYS A 345 15.86 -14.76 16.54
N GLN A 346 15.28 -15.79 15.94
CA GLN A 346 15.95 -17.02 15.54
C GLN A 346 16.41 -16.98 14.08
N LEU A 347 15.82 -16.13 13.24
CA LEU A 347 16.11 -15.98 11.81
C LEU A 347 15.99 -17.28 11.01
N HIS A 348 15.16 -18.21 11.47
CA HIS A 348 14.68 -19.30 10.63
C HIS A 348 13.45 -18.83 9.86
N ILE A 349 13.24 -19.41 8.68
CA ILE A 349 12.05 -19.13 7.88
C ILE A 349 10.86 -19.81 8.57
N VAL A 350 9.78 -19.08 8.81
CA VAL A 350 8.54 -19.57 9.46
C VAL A 350 7.42 -19.87 8.48
N SER A 351 7.39 -19.16 7.36
CA SER A 351 6.56 -19.50 6.20
C SER A 351 7.10 -18.76 4.96
N TYR A 352 6.53 -19.06 3.81
CA TYR A 352 6.82 -18.39 2.56
C TYR A 352 5.57 -18.29 1.69
N PHE A 353 5.62 -17.36 0.75
CA PHE A 353 4.62 -17.18 -0.27
C PHE A 353 5.31 -17.09 -1.63
N ASP A 354 5.01 -18.04 -2.52
CA ASP A 354 5.39 -17.97 -3.92
C ASP A 354 4.18 -17.51 -4.75
N ASN A 355 4.29 -16.32 -5.33
CA ASN A 355 3.21 -15.77 -6.14
C ASN A 355 2.95 -16.58 -7.40
N GLN A 356 3.89 -17.41 -7.87
CA GLN A 356 3.68 -18.26 -9.04
C GLN A 356 2.49 -19.20 -8.85
N PHE A 357 2.18 -19.61 -7.62
CA PHE A 357 1.03 -20.47 -7.33
C PHE A 357 -0.28 -19.86 -7.85
N PHE A 358 -0.51 -18.56 -7.60
CA PHE A 358 -1.73 -17.86 -8.03
C PHE A 358 -1.81 -17.72 -9.54
N TRP A 359 -0.67 -17.43 -10.17
CA TRP A 359 -0.61 -17.21 -11.61
C TRP A 359 -0.62 -18.50 -12.41
N LYS A 360 -0.23 -19.63 -11.82
CA LYS A 360 -0.14 -20.91 -12.53
C LYS A 360 -1.52 -21.40 -12.98
N ASP A 361 -2.53 -21.26 -12.14
CA ASP A 361 -3.89 -21.69 -12.48
C ASP A 361 -4.56 -20.73 -13.47
N LEU A 362 -4.28 -19.42 -13.36
CA LEU A 362 -4.85 -18.39 -14.23
C LEU A 362 -4.16 -18.31 -15.60
N TYR A 363 -2.83 -18.39 -15.62
CA TYR A 363 -2.00 -18.07 -16.80
C TYR A 363 -1.07 -19.20 -17.25
N GLY A 364 -1.02 -20.33 -16.53
CA GLY A 364 -0.08 -21.42 -16.83
C GLY A 364 -0.32 -22.12 -18.17
N ASN A 365 -1.54 -22.00 -18.72
CA ASN A 365 -1.94 -22.59 -20.00
C ASN A 365 -1.92 -21.60 -21.17
N LEU A 366 -1.55 -20.34 -20.95
CA LEU A 366 -1.49 -19.35 -22.02
C LEU A 366 -0.41 -19.75 -23.04
N ALA A 367 -0.76 -19.67 -24.32
CA ALA A 367 0.20 -19.85 -25.40
C ALA A 367 1.31 -18.79 -25.34
N GLN A 368 2.49 -19.14 -25.84
CA GLN A 368 3.62 -18.20 -25.92
C GLN A 368 3.29 -17.00 -26.81
N ALA A 369 3.97 -15.89 -26.53
CA ALA A 369 3.89 -14.68 -27.34
C ALA A 369 4.26 -14.96 -28.81
N GLU A 370 3.52 -14.31 -29.71
CA GLU A 370 3.87 -14.30 -31.12
C GLU A 370 5.20 -13.55 -31.34
N PRO A 371 5.92 -13.84 -32.44
CA PRO A 371 7.15 -13.14 -32.75
C PRO A 371 6.95 -11.62 -32.88
N ILE A 372 7.90 -10.88 -32.32
CA ILE A 372 7.97 -9.43 -32.42
C ILE A 372 8.26 -9.04 -33.87
N THR A 373 7.52 -8.07 -34.41
CA THR A 373 7.64 -7.60 -35.80
C THR A 373 8.01 -6.13 -35.92
N ILE A 374 7.89 -5.36 -34.83
CA ILE A 374 8.25 -3.94 -34.78
C ILE A 374 9.41 -3.72 -33.80
N ASP A 375 10.16 -2.65 -34.01
CA ASP A 375 11.22 -2.20 -33.10
C ASP A 375 10.70 -1.20 -32.06
N LYS A 376 11.55 -0.94 -31.06
CA LYS A 376 11.26 -0.03 -29.95
C LYS A 376 11.06 1.40 -30.45
N GLU A 377 11.83 1.82 -31.44
CA GLU A 377 11.80 3.16 -32.01
C GLU A 377 10.43 3.46 -32.63
N LEU A 378 9.93 2.57 -33.49
CA LEU A 378 8.61 2.72 -34.10
C LEU A 378 7.49 2.66 -33.05
N ALA A 379 7.63 1.81 -32.05
CA ALA A 379 6.66 1.73 -30.95
C ALA A 379 6.63 3.03 -30.13
N PHE A 380 7.79 3.59 -29.81
CA PHE A 380 7.89 4.84 -29.06
C PHE A 380 7.28 6.01 -29.82
N GLU A 381 7.53 6.14 -31.14
CA GLU A 381 6.89 7.18 -31.95
C GLU A 381 5.35 7.15 -31.85
N ARG A 382 4.75 5.96 -31.74
CA ARG A 382 3.30 5.80 -31.56
C ARG A 382 2.84 6.15 -30.14
N LEU A 383 3.67 5.89 -29.13
CA LEU A 383 3.37 6.19 -27.72
C LEU A 383 3.48 7.67 -27.37
N LYS A 384 4.35 8.46 -28.04
CA LYS A 384 4.63 9.87 -27.68
C LYS A 384 3.40 10.72 -27.43
N GLN A 385 2.37 10.59 -28.26
CA GLN A 385 1.14 11.39 -28.15
C GLN A 385 0.22 10.99 -26.97
N HIS A 386 0.52 9.86 -26.32
CA HIS A 386 -0.23 9.30 -25.20
C HIS A 386 0.46 9.51 -23.84
N LEU A 387 1.67 10.09 -23.84
CA LEU A 387 2.41 10.41 -22.62
C LEU A 387 1.69 11.50 -21.84
N THR A 388 1.65 11.33 -20.52
CA THR A 388 1.11 12.30 -19.58
C THR A 388 2.20 12.70 -18.59
N LEU A 389 2.27 13.99 -18.30
CA LEU A 389 3.18 14.55 -17.30
C LEU A 389 2.37 15.42 -16.35
N THR A 390 2.36 15.05 -15.06
CA THR A 390 1.60 15.78 -14.03
C THR A 390 2.48 16.13 -12.84
N PRO A 391 2.29 17.30 -12.20
CA PRO A 391 3.03 17.65 -11.00
C PRO A 391 2.61 16.75 -9.83
N ILE A 392 3.59 16.30 -9.07
CA ILE A 392 3.37 15.47 -7.87
C ILE A 392 4.50 15.68 -6.87
N TYR A 393 4.19 15.62 -5.57
CA TYR A 393 5.20 15.58 -4.53
C TYR A 393 5.60 14.14 -4.22
N VAL A 394 6.88 13.81 -4.37
CA VAL A 394 7.42 12.47 -4.15
C VAL A 394 8.22 12.44 -2.86
N LEU A 395 7.98 11.44 -2.02
CA LEU A 395 8.79 11.21 -0.83
C LEU A 395 10.23 10.88 -1.26
N HIS A 396 11.19 11.68 -0.82
CA HIS A 396 12.60 11.47 -1.13
C HIS A 396 13.06 10.08 -0.64
N PRO A 397 13.99 9.37 -1.31
CA PRO A 397 14.44 8.05 -0.89
C PRO A 397 14.99 7.96 0.54
N GLU A 398 15.48 9.08 1.09
CA GLU A 398 15.90 9.20 2.50
C GLU A 398 14.73 9.26 3.50
N LYS A 399 13.50 9.42 3.01
CA LYS A 399 12.24 9.45 3.76
C LYS A 399 12.12 10.60 4.76
N THR A 400 12.82 11.71 4.51
CA THR A 400 12.85 12.88 5.38
C THR A 400 11.95 14.01 4.91
N HIS A 401 11.73 14.13 3.61
CA HIS A 401 11.00 15.23 2.99
C HIS A 401 10.43 14.81 1.63
N TYR A 402 9.50 15.60 1.13
CA TYR A 402 8.90 15.48 -0.19
C TYR A 402 9.52 16.51 -1.14
N VAL A 403 9.76 16.07 -2.37
CA VAL A 403 10.30 16.90 -3.46
C VAL A 403 9.30 16.97 -4.61
N LEU A 404 9.24 18.12 -5.27
CA LEU A 404 8.34 18.31 -6.41
C LEU A 404 8.92 17.58 -7.64
N CYS A 405 8.10 16.75 -8.26
CA CYS A 405 8.46 15.94 -9.42
C CYS A 405 7.39 16.04 -10.51
N GLY A 406 7.75 15.65 -11.73
CA GLY A 406 6.80 15.29 -12.78
C GLY A 406 6.56 13.78 -12.77
N LYS A 407 5.31 13.36 -12.56
CA LYS A 407 4.88 11.98 -12.81
C LYS A 407 4.71 11.81 -14.32
N LEU A 408 5.59 11.02 -14.93
CA LEU A 408 5.51 10.63 -16.33
C LEU A 408 4.84 9.25 -16.41
N ASP A 409 3.72 9.18 -17.13
CA ASP A 409 2.86 8.00 -17.19
C ASP A 409 2.24 7.83 -18.58
N CYS A 410 1.87 6.60 -18.94
CA CYS A 410 1.22 6.24 -20.19
C CYS A 410 0.31 5.03 -20.02
N HIS A 411 -1.01 5.24 -20.06
CA HIS A 411 -2.00 4.16 -20.00
C HIS A 411 -2.06 3.28 -21.26
N TYR A 412 -1.29 3.62 -22.29
CA TYR A 412 -1.27 2.92 -23.57
C TYR A 412 0.01 2.12 -23.75
N GLY A 413 -0.13 0.99 -24.44
CA GLY A 413 0.97 0.17 -24.94
C GLY A 413 0.90 0.02 -26.45
N VAL A 414 1.99 -0.42 -27.06
CA VAL A 414 2.04 -0.75 -28.49
C VAL A 414 2.36 -2.23 -28.65
N LEU A 415 1.44 -2.96 -29.28
CA LEU A 415 1.60 -4.39 -29.55
C LEU A 415 2.85 -4.65 -30.38
N ALA A 416 3.77 -5.46 -29.86
CA ALA A 416 5.03 -5.74 -30.53
C ALA A 416 4.87 -6.61 -31.81
N THR A 417 3.69 -7.19 -32.02
CA THR A 417 3.36 -8.10 -33.13
C THR A 417 2.83 -7.38 -34.38
N ASN A 418 2.25 -6.19 -34.25
CA ASN A 418 1.65 -5.44 -35.37
C ASN A 418 1.75 -3.91 -35.23
N GLY A 419 2.09 -3.41 -34.05
CA GLY A 419 2.22 -1.99 -33.72
C GLY A 419 0.92 -1.28 -33.34
N ASP A 420 -0.19 -1.99 -33.17
CA ASP A 420 -1.43 -1.36 -32.74
C ASP A 420 -1.28 -0.76 -31.34
N VAL A 421 -1.83 0.44 -31.16
CA VAL A 421 -1.87 1.13 -29.86
C VAL A 421 -3.10 0.63 -29.10
N ILE A 422 -2.89 0.16 -27.88
CA ILE A 422 -3.93 -0.42 -27.04
C ILE A 422 -3.92 0.21 -25.65
N LEU A 423 -5.07 0.21 -24.98
CA LEU A 423 -5.14 0.57 -23.57
C LEU A 423 -4.62 -0.62 -22.75
N LEU A 424 -3.62 -0.40 -21.89
CA LEU A 424 -3.02 -1.48 -21.10
C LEU A 424 -4.03 -2.13 -20.15
N ASP A 425 -4.92 -1.32 -19.54
CA ASP A 425 -5.98 -1.80 -18.65
C ASP A 425 -7.06 -2.64 -19.35
N SER A 426 -7.06 -2.67 -20.69
CA SER A 426 -7.97 -3.54 -21.46
C SER A 426 -7.40 -4.93 -21.75
N ILE A 427 -6.15 -5.17 -21.35
CA ILE A 427 -5.52 -6.48 -21.50
C ILE A 427 -5.85 -7.29 -20.24
N ASP A 428 -6.95 -8.04 -20.29
CA ASP A 428 -7.46 -8.88 -19.18
C ASP A 428 -6.47 -9.95 -18.70
#